data_AF-A0A0Q4XP05-F1
#
_entry.id   AF-A0A0Q4XP05-F1
#
_cell.length_a   1.000
_cell.length_b   1.000
_cell.length_c   1.000
_cell.angle_alpha   90.00
_cell.angle_beta   90.00
_cell.angle_gamma   90.00
#
_symmetry.space_group_name_H-M   'P 1'
#
loop_
_entity.id
_entity.type
_entity.pdbx_description
1 polymer ?
#
loop_
_entity_poly.entity_id
_entity_poly.type
_entity_poly.pdbx_seq_one_letter_code
_entity_poly.pdbx_strand_id
1 'polypeptide(L)'
;MPSHKKAKPLPGRTDWAALRAMSDNEIERIAADDEDNPATDESHWVNATVILPSGKTSIHASFDRDVVDFFKRDGRGYQARMNAVLRHHMEAQQGKTSRS
;
A
#
# COMPACT_ATOMS: atom_id res chain seq x y z
N MET A 1 8.95 -19.49 9.34
CA MET A 1 8.99 -18.27 10.17
C MET A 1 9.59 -17.14 9.33
N PRO A 2 8.85 -16.06 9.00
CA PRO A 2 9.44 -14.96 8.24
C PRO A 2 10.45 -14.22 9.12
N SER A 3 11.62 -13.94 8.55
CA SER A 3 12.74 -13.30 9.25
C SER A 3 12.48 -11.80 9.39
N HIS A 4 12.39 -11.28 10.61
CA HIS A 4 12.25 -9.86 10.87
C HIS A 4 13.58 -9.13 10.59
N LYS A 5 13.67 -8.44 9.45
CA LYS A 5 14.71 -7.41 9.23
C LYS A 5 14.55 -6.35 10.31
N LYS A 6 15.58 -6.16 11.16
CA LYS A 6 15.60 -5.04 12.11
C LYS A 6 15.67 -3.72 11.32
N ALA A 7 14.64 -2.89 11.43
CA ALA A 7 14.60 -1.58 10.80
C ALA A 7 15.65 -0.65 11.47
N LYS A 8 16.45 0.05 10.66
CA LYS A 8 17.32 1.13 11.17
C LYS A 8 16.46 2.36 11.45
N PRO A 9 16.54 2.97 12.65
CA PRO A 9 15.80 4.18 12.97
C PRO A 9 16.24 5.32 12.05
N LEU A 10 15.26 6.05 11.51
CA LEU A 10 15.52 7.24 10.70
C LEU A 10 16.07 8.37 11.60
N PRO A 11 17.07 9.16 11.16
CA PRO A 11 17.54 10.32 11.90
C PRO A 11 16.44 11.39 11.93
N GLY A 12 15.97 11.79 13.11
CA GLY A 12 14.86 12.73 13.29
C GLY A 12 14.30 12.74 14.71
N ARG A 13 13.30 13.61 14.94
CA ARG A 13 12.67 14.10 16.20
C ARG A 13 12.18 13.05 17.22
N THR A 14 12.50 11.78 17.04
CA THR A 14 12.04 10.66 17.87
C THR A 14 13.13 10.24 18.84
N ASP A 15 12.82 10.27 20.14
CA ASP A 15 13.68 9.69 21.17
C ASP A 15 13.50 8.15 21.21
N TRP A 16 14.38 7.47 20.49
CA TRP A 16 14.38 6.02 20.41
C TRP A 16 14.82 5.32 21.70
N ALA A 17 15.56 5.99 22.58
CA ALA A 17 15.98 5.41 23.85
C ALA A 17 14.80 5.37 24.82
N ALA A 18 14.03 6.46 24.89
CA ALA A 18 12.81 6.53 25.67
C ALA A 18 11.77 5.48 25.22
N LEU A 19 11.52 5.36 23.91
CA LEU A 19 10.57 4.36 23.38
C LEU A 19 10.95 2.91 23.73
N ARG A 20 12.25 2.58 23.75
CA ARG A 20 12.70 1.22 24.11
C ARG A 20 12.63 0.93 25.61
N ALA A 21 12.62 1.96 26.44
CA ALA A 21 12.54 1.84 27.89
C ALA A 21 11.09 1.84 28.41
N MET A 22 10.12 2.20 27.56
CA MET A 22 8.69 2.18 27.88
C MET A 22 8.23 0.74 28.13
N SER A 23 7.44 0.56 29.18
CA SER A 23 6.90 -0.75 29.56
C SER A 23 5.67 -1.13 28.72
N ASP A 24 5.44 -2.42 28.54
CA ASP A 24 4.25 -2.92 27.81
C ASP A 24 2.94 -2.39 28.43
N ASN A 25 2.83 -2.36 29.77
CA ASN A 25 1.65 -1.82 30.45
C ASN A 25 1.40 -0.33 30.15
N GLU A 26 2.48 0.44 29.97
CA GLU A 26 2.37 1.85 29.61
C GLU A 26 1.96 2.03 28.15
N ILE A 27 2.47 1.17 27.25
CA ILE A 27 2.06 1.11 25.84
C ILE A 27 0.57 0.79 25.72
N GLU A 28 0.09 -0.23 26.44
CA GLU A 28 -1.32 -0.65 26.43
C GLU A 28 -2.24 0.45 26.97
N ARG A 29 -1.85 1.14 28.04
CA ARG A 29 -2.61 2.27 28.57
C ARG A 29 -2.71 3.41 27.54
N ILE A 30 -1.58 3.77 26.93
CA ILE A 30 -1.56 4.83 25.91
C ILE A 30 -2.44 4.44 24.71
N ALA A 31 -2.38 3.18 24.27
CA ALA A 31 -3.20 2.69 23.16
C ALA A 31 -4.70 2.67 23.49
N ALA A 32 -5.07 2.36 24.73
CA ALA A 32 -6.47 2.36 25.16
C ALA A 32 -7.07 3.76 25.31
N ASP A 33 -6.25 4.75 25.66
CA ASP A 33 -6.66 6.15 25.84
C ASP A 33 -6.58 6.97 24.53
N ASP A 34 -6.14 6.37 23.42
CA ASP A 34 -5.98 7.02 22.12
C ASP A 34 -7.28 7.01 21.30
N GLU A 35 -7.99 8.14 21.29
CA GLU A 35 -9.23 8.34 20.53
C GLU A 35 -9.04 8.18 19.00
N ASP A 36 -7.84 8.45 18.47
CA ASP A 36 -7.50 8.30 17.06
C ASP A 36 -7.16 6.85 16.68
N ASN A 37 -6.94 5.98 17.68
CA ASN A 37 -6.61 4.57 17.51
C ASN A 37 -7.58 3.66 18.30
N PRO A 38 -8.87 3.63 17.94
CA PRO A 38 -9.87 2.86 18.68
C PRO A 38 -9.54 1.37 18.64
N ALA A 39 -9.77 0.68 19.76
CA ALA A 39 -9.58 -0.75 19.85
C ALA A 39 -10.43 -1.50 18.80
N THR A 40 -9.78 -2.25 17.92
CA THR A 40 -10.46 -3.11 16.93
C THR A 40 -10.70 -4.51 17.49
N ASP A 41 -11.93 -5.00 17.39
CA ASP A 41 -12.33 -6.36 17.72
C ASP A 41 -12.39 -7.26 16.46
N GLU A 42 -12.53 -8.58 16.61
CA GLU A 42 -12.67 -9.54 15.51
C GLU A 42 -13.77 -9.14 14.52
N SER A 43 -14.87 -8.59 15.03
CA SER A 43 -15.98 -8.05 14.22
C SER A 43 -15.56 -6.94 13.23
N HIS A 44 -14.51 -6.19 13.55
CA HIS A 44 -13.93 -5.15 12.70
C HIS A 44 -13.18 -5.75 11.49
N TRP A 45 -12.67 -6.97 11.63
CA TRP A 45 -11.86 -7.66 10.63
C TRP A 45 -12.66 -8.61 9.73
N VAL A 46 -13.89 -8.99 10.11
CA VAL A 46 -14.75 -9.94 9.37
C VAL A 46 -15.00 -9.53 7.91
N ASN A 47 -15.13 -8.23 7.64
CA ASN A 47 -15.35 -7.70 6.29
C ASN A 47 -14.11 -7.02 5.69
N ALA A 48 -12.97 -7.06 6.38
CA ALA A 48 -11.75 -6.42 5.91
C ALA A 48 -11.20 -7.20 4.71
N THR A 49 -11.24 -6.59 3.53
CA THR A 49 -10.61 -7.17 2.34
C THR A 49 -9.09 -6.92 2.43
N VAL A 50 -8.31 -7.97 2.67
CA VAL A 50 -6.85 -7.91 2.63
C VAL A 50 -6.42 -7.79 1.17
N ILE A 51 -6.23 -6.57 0.69
CA ILE A 51 -5.67 -6.32 -0.63
C ILE A 51 -4.15 -6.36 -0.49
N LEU A 52 -3.53 -7.48 -0.85
CA LEU A 52 -2.08 -7.49 -1.01
C LEU A 52 -1.74 -6.67 -2.26
N PRO A 53 -1.04 -5.52 -2.15
CA PRO A 53 -0.70 -4.75 -3.33
C PRO A 53 0.22 -5.61 -4.20
N SER A 54 -0.27 -6.03 -5.36
CA SER A 54 0.57 -6.69 -6.36
C SER A 54 1.75 -5.77 -6.65
N GLY A 55 2.96 -6.29 -6.43
CA GLY A 55 4.19 -5.52 -6.63
C GLY A 55 4.23 -4.99 -8.05
N LYS A 56 4.49 -3.69 -8.20
CA LYS A 56 4.71 -3.08 -9.52
C LYS A 56 6.11 -3.44 -10.00
N THR A 57 6.21 -4.06 -11.17
CA THR A 57 7.51 -4.29 -11.82
C THR A 57 7.91 -3.04 -12.61
N SER A 58 9.07 -2.48 -12.30
CA SER A 58 9.62 -1.37 -13.07
C SER A 58 10.30 -1.90 -14.33
N ILE A 59 9.82 -1.50 -15.49
CA ILE A 59 10.39 -1.83 -16.80
C ILE A 59 10.64 -0.55 -17.61
N HIS A 60 11.55 -0.62 -18.58
CA HIS A 60 11.67 0.40 -19.61
C HIS A 60 10.74 0.04 -20.77
N ALA A 61 9.73 0.86 -21.04
CA ALA A 61 8.77 0.67 -22.11
C ALA A 61 8.61 1.97 -22.92
N SER A 62 8.49 1.82 -24.24
CA SER A 62 8.20 2.91 -25.17
C SER A 62 6.72 2.90 -25.53
N PHE A 63 6.11 4.07 -25.56
CA PHE A 63 4.72 4.28 -25.96
C PHE A 63 4.67 5.34 -27.06
N ASP A 64 3.64 5.29 -27.89
CA ASP A 64 3.42 6.32 -28.90
C ASP A 64 3.24 7.70 -28.23
N ARG A 65 3.75 8.73 -28.92
CA ARG A 65 3.80 10.09 -28.37
C ARG A 65 2.42 10.63 -28.03
N ASP A 66 1.46 10.43 -28.94
CA ASP A 66 0.07 10.87 -28.79
C ASP A 66 -0.63 10.19 -27.60
N VAL A 67 -0.35 8.91 -27.36
CA VAL A 67 -0.84 8.18 -26.17
C VAL A 67 -0.29 8.81 -24.90
N VAL A 68 1.02 9.09 -24.85
CA VAL A 68 1.64 9.73 -23.68
C VAL A 68 1.07 11.13 -23.46
N ASP A 69 0.94 11.92 -24.52
CA ASP A 69 0.40 13.28 -24.47
C ASP A 69 -1.06 13.29 -24.01
N PHE A 70 -1.89 12.34 -24.47
CA PHE A 70 -3.27 12.15 -24.02
C PHE A 70 -3.35 11.96 -22.50
N PHE A 71 -2.55 11.06 -21.92
CA PHE A 71 -2.61 10.82 -20.47
C PHE A 71 -1.98 11.95 -19.64
N LYS A 72 -0.99 12.66 -20.19
CA LYS A 72 -0.33 13.80 -19.54
C LYS A 72 -1.22 15.03 -19.41
N ARG A 73 -2.25 15.18 -20.27
CA ARG A 73 -3.17 16.34 -20.24
C ARG A 73 -3.78 16.59 -18.84
N ASP A 74 -4.04 15.50 -18.11
CA ASP A 74 -4.67 15.53 -16.78
C ASP A 74 -3.64 15.58 -15.63
N GLY A 75 -2.39 15.96 -15.94
CA GLY A 75 -1.34 16.23 -14.97
C GLY A 75 -0.76 14.99 -14.26
N ARG A 76 -0.32 15.19 -13.00
CA ARG A 76 0.33 14.17 -12.17
C ARG A 76 -0.52 12.89 -12.09
N GLY A 77 0.15 11.74 -12.07
CA GLY A 77 -0.52 10.44 -12.00
C GLY A 77 -0.89 9.83 -13.35
N TYR A 78 -0.45 10.41 -14.47
CA TYR A 78 -0.71 9.87 -15.81
C TYR A 78 -0.25 8.40 -15.97
N GLN A 79 0.89 8.02 -15.37
CA GLN A 79 1.36 6.63 -15.37
C GLN A 79 0.41 5.68 -14.64
N ALA A 80 -0.22 6.12 -13.55
CA ALA A 80 -1.19 5.32 -12.81
C ALA A 80 -2.48 5.12 -13.64
N ARG A 81 -2.96 6.18 -14.32
CA ARG A 81 -4.11 6.09 -15.24
C ARG A 81 -3.82 5.16 -16.41
N MET A 82 -2.65 5.29 -17.03
CA MET A 82 -2.20 4.42 -18.12
C MET A 82 -2.15 2.95 -17.67
N ASN A 83 -1.57 2.69 -16.49
CA ASN A 83 -1.53 1.34 -15.93
C ASN A 83 -2.93 0.77 -15.61
N ALA A 84 -3.88 1.60 -15.17
CA ALA A 84 -5.26 1.16 -14.91
C ALA A 84 -5.96 0.70 -16.20
N VAL A 85 -5.76 1.42 -17.31
CA VAL A 85 -6.29 1.02 -18.63
C VAL A 85 -5.68 -0.30 -19.10
N LEU A 86 -4.35 -0.45 -18.99
CA LEU A 86 -3.66 -1.70 -19.34
C LEU A 86 -4.15 -2.89 -18.50
N ARG A 87 -4.36 -2.67 -17.19
CA ARG A 87 -4.91 -3.69 -16.29
C ARG A 87 -6.32 -4.11 -16.69
N HIS A 88 -7.21 -3.15 -16.94
CA HIS A 88 -8.57 -3.45 -17.36
C HIS A 88 -8.60 -4.24 -18.68
N HIS A 89 -7.74 -3.88 -19.63
CA HIS A 89 -7.61 -4.63 -20.88
C HIS A 89 -7.11 -6.06 -20.66
N MET A 90 -6.10 -6.25 -19.80
CA MET A 90 -5.58 -7.55 -19.41
C MET A 90 -6.67 -8.42 -18.76
N GLU A 91 -7.41 -7.89 -17.78
CA GLU A 91 -8.50 -8.58 -17.08
C GLU A 91 -9.63 -8.98 -18.05
N ALA A 92 -10.00 -8.07 -18.95
CA ALA A 92 -11.01 -8.35 -19.97
C ALA A 92 -10.59 -9.44 -20.96
N GLN A 93 -9.29 -9.56 -21.27
CA GLN A 93 -8.78 -10.66 -22.09
C GLN A 93 -8.74 -11.97 -21.31
N GLN A 94 -8.24 -11.95 -20.07
CA GLN A 94 -8.17 -13.14 -19.22
C GLN A 94 -9.55 -13.75 -18.96
N GLY A 95 -10.55 -12.90 -18.66
CA GLY A 95 -11.93 -13.34 -18.48
C GLY A 95 -12.59 -13.93 -19.73
N LYS A 96 -12.09 -13.62 -20.94
CA LYS A 96 -12.52 -14.26 -22.20
C LYS A 96 -11.83 -15.61 -22.39
N THR A 97 -10.54 -15.70 -22.11
CA THR A 97 -9.79 -16.96 -22.21
C THR A 97 -10.20 -18.01 -21.19
N SER A 98 -10.71 -17.63 -20.02
CA SER A 98 -11.23 -18.57 -19.01
C SER A 98 -12.66 -19.07 -19.28
N ARG A 99 -13.36 -18.47 -20.26
CA ARG A 99 -14.73 -18.84 -20.66
C ARG A 99 -14.78 -19.54 -22.03
N SER A 100 -13.62 -19.82 -22.62
CA SER A 100 -13.45 -20.65 -23.82
C SER A 100 -12.80 -21.97 -23.44
#